data_AF-A0A349HBN6-F1
#
_entry.id   AF-A0A349HBN6-F1
#
_cell.length_a   1.000
_cell.length_b   1.000
_cell.length_c   1.000
_cell.angle_alpha   90.00
_cell.angle_beta   90.00
_cell.angle_gamma   90.00
#
_symmetry.space_group_name_H-M   'P 1'
#
loop_
_entity.id
_entity.type
_entity.pdbx_description
1 polymer ?
#
loop_
_entity_poly.entity_id
_entity_poly.type
_entity_poly.pdbx_seq_one_letter_code
_entity_poly.pdbx_strand_id
1 'polypeptide(L)'
;MTVHLYFSLIPEALIASMLSPEQFGQYYSTGHKYKSKGQAIFFEIDPNFRHEFFNIDEGLKRCVAHPDGTPKNSVYIAVYRVLEHIPISALQKLYLSTAYGQTLGLSRSDAFPPKEKGLHMYQDLAPVNSLVVSAQDARSYYEGVTSQPAKFIRFPGLCFVELGLGALATDPANGAVGDLPYSFMHHLREALLEVDPTGKQSKLVHR
;
A
#
# COMPACT_ATOMS: atom_id res chain seq x y z
N MET A 1 16.98 19.60 -14.53
CA MET A 1 16.54 18.23 -14.22
C MET A 1 15.59 18.33 -13.04
N THR A 2 14.43 17.67 -13.11
CA THR A 2 13.39 17.74 -12.08
C THR A 2 13.65 16.70 -11.00
N VAL A 3 13.42 17.03 -9.73
CA VAL A 3 13.43 16.06 -8.62
C VAL A 3 11.99 15.80 -8.22
N HIS A 4 11.62 14.53 -8.16
CA HIS A 4 10.34 14.02 -7.73
C HIS A 4 10.43 13.54 -6.28
N LEU A 5 9.30 13.61 -5.57
CA LEU A 5 9.12 12.98 -4.26
C LEU A 5 8.17 11.80 -4.42
N TYR A 6 8.57 10.64 -3.92
CA TYR A 6 7.78 9.42 -3.94
C TYR A 6 7.56 8.91 -2.52
N PHE A 7 6.31 8.57 -2.22
CA PHE A 7 5.94 7.83 -1.02
C PHE A 7 5.68 6.38 -1.41
N SER A 8 6.65 5.50 -1.13
CA SER A 8 6.53 4.06 -1.29
C SER A 8 5.71 3.46 -0.15
N LEU A 9 4.81 2.54 -0.47
CA LEU A 9 4.02 1.76 0.49
C LEU A 9 4.66 0.40 0.79
N ILE A 10 5.43 -0.17 -0.14
CA ILE A 10 6.04 -1.50 0.00
C ILE A 10 7.52 -1.46 -0.43
N PRO A 11 8.48 -1.39 0.50
CA PRO A 11 8.29 -1.02 1.91
C PRO A 11 7.95 0.48 2.05
N GLU A 12 7.48 0.87 3.23
CA GLU A 12 7.15 2.26 3.55
C GLU A 12 8.40 3.17 3.49
N ALA A 13 8.39 4.20 2.62
CA ALA A 13 9.50 5.16 2.53
C ALA A 13 9.12 6.48 1.83
N LEU A 14 9.74 7.59 2.24
CA LEU A 14 9.74 8.85 1.52
C LEU A 14 11.08 9.02 0.80
N ILE A 15 11.04 9.18 -0.52
CA ILE A 15 12.21 9.10 -1.40
C ILE A 15 12.22 10.29 -2.36
N ALA A 16 13.37 10.95 -2.49
CA ALA A 16 13.63 11.90 -3.57
C ALA A 16 14.31 11.19 -4.74
N SER A 17 13.90 11.47 -5.97
CA SER A 17 14.45 10.83 -7.17
C SER A 17 14.46 11.79 -8.36
N MET A 18 15.45 11.65 -9.25
CA MET A 18 15.46 12.35 -10.54
C MET A 18 14.79 11.54 -11.66
N LEU A 19 14.26 10.36 -11.34
CA LEU A 19 13.59 9.48 -12.29
C LEU A 19 12.11 9.85 -12.40
N SER A 20 11.56 9.80 -13.63
CA SER A 20 10.11 9.86 -13.83
C SER A 20 9.42 8.69 -13.12
N PRO A 21 8.10 8.75 -12.89
CA PRO A 21 7.40 7.68 -12.19
C PRO A 21 7.59 6.30 -12.83
N GLU A 22 7.58 6.21 -14.16
CA GLU A 22 7.80 4.96 -14.90
C GLU A 22 9.24 4.43 -14.73
N GLN A 23 10.22 5.33 -14.80
CA GLN A 23 11.63 4.99 -14.59
C GLN A 23 11.91 4.59 -13.14
N PHE A 24 11.29 5.30 -12.18
CA PHE A 24 11.39 4.99 -10.76
C PHE A 24 10.75 3.64 -10.47
N GLY A 25 9.54 3.39 -10.98
CA GLY A 25 8.86 2.10 -10.84
C GLY A 25 9.70 0.94 -11.39
N GLN A 26 10.33 1.11 -12.56
CA GLN A 26 11.27 0.14 -13.11
C GLN A 26 12.47 -0.10 -12.19
N TYR A 27 13.14 0.98 -11.76
CA TYR A 27 14.31 0.91 -10.88
C TYR A 27 13.99 0.26 -9.53
N TYR A 28 12.88 0.66 -8.92
CA TYR A 28 12.51 0.32 -7.55
C TYR A 28 12.01 -1.12 -7.44
N SER A 29 11.20 -1.58 -8.39
CA SER A 29 10.64 -2.95 -8.41
C SER A 29 11.67 -4.02 -8.80
N THR A 30 12.62 -3.69 -9.68
CA THR A 30 13.63 -4.64 -10.16
C THR A 30 14.94 -4.57 -9.38
N GLY A 31 15.15 -3.49 -8.62
CA GLY A 31 16.35 -3.28 -7.83
C GLY A 31 17.60 -3.02 -8.67
N HIS A 32 18.62 -2.45 -8.02
CA HIS A 32 19.90 -2.21 -8.69
C HIS A 32 20.58 -3.55 -9.03
N LYS A 33 20.90 -3.76 -10.31
CA LYS A 33 21.46 -5.02 -10.85
C LYS A 33 20.58 -6.25 -10.59
N TYR A 34 19.25 -6.10 -10.52
CA TYR A 34 18.31 -7.22 -10.36
C TYR A 34 18.47 -8.03 -9.06
N LYS A 35 19.05 -7.41 -8.02
CA LYS A 35 19.34 -8.09 -6.75
C LYS A 35 18.15 -8.15 -5.79
N SER A 36 17.11 -7.35 -6.02
CA SER A 36 15.88 -7.34 -5.24
C SER A 36 14.71 -7.20 -6.20
N LYS A 37 13.79 -8.17 -6.22
CA LYS A 37 12.67 -8.19 -7.16
C LYS A 37 11.36 -8.24 -6.38
N GLY A 38 10.48 -7.29 -6.62
CA GLY A 38 9.18 -7.19 -5.97
C GLY A 38 8.26 -6.22 -6.68
N GLN A 39 6.96 -6.35 -6.43
CA GLN A 39 6.02 -5.30 -6.84
C GLN A 39 6.32 -4.02 -6.04
N ALA A 40 6.06 -2.87 -6.66
CA ALA A 40 6.13 -1.58 -5.97
C ALA A 40 4.79 -0.86 -6.09
N ILE A 41 4.39 -0.22 -5.01
CA ILE A 41 3.21 0.64 -4.95
C ILE A 41 3.67 1.95 -4.31
N PHE A 42 3.51 3.07 -5.01
CA PHE A 42 3.98 4.36 -4.52
C PHE A 42 3.13 5.52 -5.04
N PHE A 43 3.00 6.57 -4.24
CA PHE A 43 2.41 7.83 -4.67
C PHE A 43 3.51 8.78 -5.13
N GLU A 44 3.24 9.57 -6.16
CA GLU A 44 3.91 10.85 -6.34
C GLU A 44 3.40 11.83 -5.28
N ILE A 45 4.30 12.62 -4.72
CA ILE A 45 4.01 13.62 -3.68
C ILE A 45 4.24 15.00 -4.26
N ASP A 46 3.41 15.98 -3.86
CA ASP A 46 3.63 17.39 -4.20
C ASP A 46 5.09 17.78 -3.89
N PRO A 47 5.88 18.23 -4.88
CA PRO A 47 7.29 18.59 -4.68
C PRO A 47 7.48 19.73 -3.66
N ASN A 48 6.44 20.53 -3.40
CA ASN A 48 6.46 21.60 -2.41
C ASN A 48 6.07 21.13 -0.99
N PHE A 49 5.65 19.87 -0.82
CA PHE A 49 5.29 19.33 0.48
C PHE A 49 6.46 19.41 1.46
N ARG A 50 6.19 19.95 2.65
CA ARG A 50 7.13 20.03 3.77
C ARG A 50 6.40 19.69 5.07
N HIS A 51 7.10 19.02 5.96
CA HIS A 51 6.60 18.64 7.28
C HIS A 51 7.78 18.54 8.25
N GLU A 52 7.60 18.97 9.50
CA GLU A 52 8.67 19.05 10.50
C GLU A 52 9.36 17.71 10.80
N PHE A 53 8.63 16.62 10.64
CA PHE A 53 9.13 15.26 10.82
C PHE A 53 10.17 14.82 9.75
N PHE A 54 10.19 15.46 8.58
CA PHE A 54 11.04 15.05 7.46
C PHE A 54 12.08 16.10 7.09
N ASN A 55 13.34 15.70 6.94
CA ASN A 55 14.39 16.58 6.41
C ASN A 55 14.40 16.58 4.87
N ILE A 56 13.29 17.03 4.26
CA ILE A 56 13.07 16.97 2.80
C ILE A 56 14.08 17.84 2.05
N ASP A 57 14.35 19.06 2.51
CA ASP A 57 15.25 19.97 1.80
C ASP A 57 16.69 19.44 1.74
N GLU A 58 17.16 18.76 2.78
CA GLU A 58 18.45 18.08 2.75
C GLU A 58 18.45 16.89 1.77
N GLY A 59 17.35 16.12 1.75
CA GLY A 59 17.18 15.04 0.77
C GLY A 59 17.23 15.53 -0.68
N LEU A 60 16.55 16.65 -0.97
CA LEU A 60 16.56 17.28 -2.29
C LEU A 60 17.94 17.80 -2.66
N LYS A 61 18.68 18.45 -1.74
CA LYS A 61 20.06 18.91 -1.97
C LYS A 61 21.03 17.77 -2.29
N ARG A 62 20.79 16.57 -1.73
CA ARG A 62 21.59 15.37 -2.02
C ARG A 62 21.16 14.66 -3.31
N CYS A 63 19.97 14.96 -3.83
CA CYS A 63 19.44 14.36 -5.05
C CYS A 63 19.99 15.06 -6.30
N VAL A 64 21.31 14.92 -6.50
CA VAL A 64 22.05 15.52 -7.62
C VAL A 64 22.58 14.45 -8.56
N ALA A 65 22.67 14.78 -9.85
CA ALA A 65 23.23 13.89 -10.87
C ALA A 65 24.63 13.38 -10.47
N HIS A 66 24.96 12.18 -10.94
CA HIS A 66 26.29 11.63 -10.78
C HIS A 66 27.32 12.45 -11.59
N PRO A 67 28.63 12.34 -11.29
CA PRO A 67 29.67 13.05 -12.05
C PRO A 67 29.68 12.77 -13.55
N ASP A 68 29.17 11.61 -13.96
CA ASP A 68 29.01 11.20 -15.36
C ASP A 68 27.73 11.76 -16.04
N GLY A 69 26.97 12.58 -15.32
CA GLY A 69 25.71 13.18 -15.79
C GLY A 69 24.48 12.29 -15.64
N THR A 70 24.62 11.03 -15.20
CA THR A 70 23.46 10.15 -15.01
C THR A 70 22.57 10.63 -13.85
N PRO A 71 21.23 10.49 -13.96
CA PRO A 71 20.31 10.96 -12.94
C PRO A 71 20.49 10.20 -11.63
N LYS A 72 20.20 10.85 -10.49
CA LYS A 72 20.15 10.17 -9.20
C LYS A 72 18.89 9.32 -9.11
N ASN A 73 19.06 8.01 -8.95
CA ASN A 73 17.92 7.09 -8.88
C ASN A 73 17.07 7.27 -7.61
N SER A 74 17.70 7.46 -6.45
CA SER A 74 16.98 7.61 -5.18
C SER A 74 17.85 8.19 -4.08
N VAL A 75 17.25 9.03 -3.24
CA VAL A 75 17.74 9.46 -1.92
C VAL A 75 16.61 9.23 -0.92
N TYR A 76 16.82 8.36 0.05
CA TYR A 76 15.83 8.11 1.11
C TYR A 76 15.84 9.25 2.12
N ILE A 77 14.67 9.83 2.37
CA ILE A 77 14.44 10.89 3.36
C ILE A 77 13.94 10.28 4.66
N ALA A 78 13.02 9.31 4.58
CA ALA A 78 12.50 8.56 5.72
C ALA A 78 12.09 7.14 5.29
N VAL A 79 12.10 6.21 6.24
CA VAL A 79 11.70 4.80 6.05
C VAL A 79 10.73 4.33 7.15
N TYR A 80 10.16 5.26 7.91
CA TYR A 80 9.32 4.96 9.07
C TYR A 80 8.32 6.09 9.33
N ARG A 81 7.07 5.74 9.67
CA ARG A 81 5.96 6.66 9.98
C ARG A 81 5.73 7.72 8.91
N VAL A 82 5.99 7.38 7.65
CA VAL A 82 5.83 8.28 6.52
C VAL A 82 4.33 8.56 6.30
N LEU A 83 3.51 7.50 6.30
CA LEU A 83 2.07 7.60 6.10
C LEU A 83 1.40 8.54 7.10
N GLU A 84 1.82 8.49 8.36
CA GLU A 84 1.22 9.28 9.45
C GLU A 84 1.48 10.79 9.32
N HIS A 85 2.49 11.17 8.53
CA HIS A 85 2.96 12.54 8.39
C HIS A 85 2.73 13.13 6.99
N ILE A 86 2.08 12.39 6.07
CA ILE A 86 1.70 12.90 4.76
C ILE A 86 0.18 13.15 4.72
N PRO A 87 -0.28 14.40 4.55
CA PRO A 87 -1.71 14.67 4.38
C PRO A 87 -2.19 14.19 3.01
N ILE A 88 -3.46 13.78 2.93
CA ILE A 88 -4.10 13.35 1.67
C ILE A 88 -3.99 14.42 0.56
N SER A 89 -3.96 15.71 0.92
CA SER A 89 -3.80 16.81 -0.04
C SER A 89 -2.42 16.87 -0.71
N ALA A 90 -1.40 16.24 -0.12
CA ALA A 90 -0.05 16.15 -0.72
C ALA A 90 0.11 14.93 -1.62
N LEU A 91 -0.79 13.95 -1.53
CA LEU A 91 -0.78 12.77 -2.40
C LEU A 91 -1.26 13.15 -3.80
N GLN A 92 -0.44 12.82 -4.80
CA GLN A 92 -0.79 12.95 -6.21
C GLN A 92 -1.15 11.56 -6.78
N LYS A 93 -0.69 11.24 -7.99
CA LYS A 93 -1.04 10.01 -8.68
C LYS A 93 -0.42 8.79 -7.96
N LEU A 94 -1.18 7.69 -7.91
CA LEU A 94 -0.70 6.39 -7.42
C LEU A 94 -0.09 5.61 -8.58
N TYR A 95 0.99 4.89 -8.33
CA TYR A 95 1.66 4.06 -9.32
C TYR A 95 1.80 2.62 -8.82
N LEU A 96 1.46 1.68 -9.70
CA LEU A 96 1.61 0.24 -9.51
C LEU A 96 2.68 -0.27 -10.46
N SER A 97 3.74 -0.87 -9.93
CA SER A 97 4.79 -1.49 -10.74
C SER A 97 4.83 -3.00 -10.53
N THR A 98 4.82 -3.75 -11.63
CA THR A 98 5.04 -5.19 -11.59
C THR A 98 6.47 -5.49 -11.14
N ALA A 99 6.74 -6.73 -10.74
CA ALA A 99 8.09 -7.19 -10.43
C ALA A 99 9.06 -7.15 -11.64
N TYR A 100 8.58 -6.81 -12.83
CA TYR A 100 9.38 -6.62 -14.05
C TYR A 100 9.55 -5.14 -14.43
N GLY A 101 8.95 -4.22 -13.66
CA GLY A 101 9.11 -2.78 -13.80
C GLY A 101 8.11 -2.08 -14.73
N GLN A 102 7.17 -2.82 -15.30
CA GLN A 102 6.03 -2.20 -15.99
C GLN A 102 5.19 -1.43 -14.97
N THR A 103 4.97 -0.15 -15.23
CA THR A 103 4.37 0.78 -14.27
C THR A 103 3.08 1.37 -14.84
N LEU A 104 2.01 1.32 -14.05
CA LEU A 104 0.69 1.86 -14.36
C LEU A 104 0.34 2.95 -13.34
N GLY A 105 -0.03 4.14 -13.83
CA GLY A 105 -0.51 5.23 -12.98
C GLY A 105 -2.04 5.22 -12.84
N LEU A 106 -2.53 5.30 -11.60
CA LEU A 106 -3.93 5.39 -11.24
C LEU A 106 -4.29 6.80 -10.75
N SER A 107 -5.33 7.39 -11.33
CA SER A 107 -5.87 8.67 -10.89
C SER A 107 -6.74 8.49 -9.65
N ARG A 108 -6.71 9.49 -8.76
CA ARG A 108 -7.61 9.55 -7.61
C ARG A 108 -9.08 9.55 -8.06
N SER A 109 -9.91 8.88 -7.26
CA SER A 109 -11.37 8.93 -7.34
C SER A 109 -11.93 9.29 -5.97
N ASP A 110 -13.03 10.04 -5.94
CA ASP A 110 -13.81 10.26 -4.71
C ASP A 110 -14.94 9.21 -4.55
N ALA A 111 -15.07 8.28 -5.50
CA ALA A 111 -16.00 7.17 -5.40
C ALA A 111 -15.48 6.10 -4.43
N PHE A 112 -16.33 5.73 -3.47
CA PHE A 112 -16.06 4.59 -2.60
C PHE A 112 -16.44 3.27 -3.30
N PRO A 113 -15.78 2.15 -2.96
CA PRO A 113 -16.22 0.83 -3.38
C PRO A 113 -17.69 0.59 -2.99
N PRO A 114 -18.48 -0.12 -3.82
CA PRO A 114 -19.83 -0.48 -3.46
C PRO A 114 -19.83 -1.38 -2.22
N LYS A 115 -20.91 -1.32 -1.43
CA LYS A 115 -21.12 -2.26 -0.33
C LYS A 115 -21.54 -3.61 -0.89
N GLU A 116 -20.58 -4.50 -1.05
CA GLU A 116 -20.82 -5.88 -1.45
C GLU A 116 -21.26 -6.73 -0.26
N LYS A 117 -22.03 -7.79 -0.54
CA LYS A 117 -22.43 -8.76 0.48
C LYS A 117 -21.36 -9.84 0.59
N GLY A 118 -21.12 -10.29 1.81
CA GLY A 118 -20.24 -11.43 2.08
C GLY A 118 -19.08 -11.03 2.97
N LEU A 119 -18.06 -11.86 2.94
CA LEU A 119 -16.79 -11.67 3.60
C LEU A 119 -15.81 -10.99 2.64
N HIS A 120 -14.88 -10.25 3.22
CA HIS A 120 -13.88 -9.44 2.55
C HIS A 120 -12.49 -9.88 2.98
N MET A 121 -11.49 -9.64 2.11
CA MET A 121 -10.08 -9.84 2.46
C MET A 121 -9.30 -8.57 2.16
N TYR A 122 -8.64 -8.03 3.17
CA TYR A 122 -7.86 -6.81 3.11
C TYR A 122 -6.38 -7.11 3.30
N GLN A 123 -5.55 -6.60 2.39
CA GLN A 123 -4.12 -6.52 2.58
C GLN A 123 -3.78 -5.09 3.03
N ASP A 124 -3.40 -4.97 4.29
CA ASP A 124 -2.83 -3.73 4.84
C ASP A 124 -1.43 -3.56 4.26
N LEU A 125 -1.13 -2.39 3.70
CA LEU A 125 0.13 -2.07 3.03
C LEU A 125 1.05 -1.20 3.90
N ALA A 126 0.47 -0.17 4.52
CA ALA A 126 1.18 0.74 5.41
C ALA A 126 0.22 1.30 6.47
N PRO A 127 0.65 1.46 7.74
CA PRO A 127 2.04 1.31 8.23
C PRO A 127 2.41 -0.13 8.62
N VAL A 128 1.48 -1.08 8.45
CA VAL A 128 1.68 -2.50 8.74
C VAL A 128 1.49 -3.33 7.49
N ASN A 129 2.05 -4.54 7.50
CA ASN A 129 1.83 -5.54 6.49
C ASN A 129 1.06 -6.70 7.14
N SER A 130 -0.25 -6.70 6.95
CA SER A 130 -1.14 -7.73 7.50
C SER A 130 -2.21 -8.11 6.49
N LEU A 131 -2.52 -9.40 6.46
CA LEU A 131 -3.65 -9.92 5.69
C LEU A 131 -4.79 -10.24 6.65
N VAL A 132 -5.94 -9.62 6.44
CA VAL A 132 -7.09 -9.69 7.34
C VAL A 132 -8.33 -10.11 6.55
N VAL A 133 -9.11 -11.02 7.09
CA VAL A 133 -10.47 -11.30 6.60
C VAL A 133 -11.50 -10.63 7.51
N SER A 134 -12.60 -10.15 6.92
CA SER A 134 -13.57 -9.31 7.63
C SER A 134 -15.00 -9.50 7.11
N ALA A 135 -15.99 -9.37 7.99
CA ALA A 135 -17.40 -9.23 7.61
C ALA A 135 -17.79 -7.76 7.32
N GLN A 136 -16.84 -6.84 7.48
CA GLN A 136 -17.06 -5.40 7.31
C GLN A 136 -16.62 -4.97 5.91
N ASP A 137 -17.44 -4.16 5.25
CA ASP A 137 -17.08 -3.47 4.01
C ASP A 137 -15.87 -2.52 4.21
N ALA A 138 -15.25 -2.08 3.12
CA ALA A 138 -14.00 -1.33 3.16
C ALA A 138 -14.07 -0.05 4.01
N ARG A 139 -15.20 0.67 3.99
CA ARG A 139 -15.37 1.88 4.82
C ARG A 139 -15.48 1.51 6.29
N SER A 140 -16.35 0.55 6.61
CA SER A 140 -16.55 0.07 7.98
C SER A 140 -15.26 -0.52 8.58
N TYR A 141 -14.47 -1.24 7.76
CA TYR A 141 -13.14 -1.74 8.14
C TYR A 141 -12.18 -0.59 8.47
N TYR A 142 -12.04 0.38 7.56
CA TYR A 142 -11.17 1.55 7.76
C TYR A 142 -11.55 2.36 9.01
N GLU A 143 -12.83 2.66 9.19
CA GLU A 143 -13.33 3.36 10.39
C GLU A 143 -13.01 2.56 11.66
N GLY A 144 -13.22 1.24 11.63
CA GLY A 144 -12.96 0.36 12.75
C GLY A 144 -11.48 0.26 13.17
N VAL A 145 -10.53 0.48 12.26
CA VAL A 145 -9.09 0.43 12.55
C VAL A 145 -8.44 1.79 12.77
N THR A 146 -9.14 2.89 12.48
CA THR A 146 -8.60 4.27 12.60
C THR A 146 -9.36 5.17 13.59
N SER A 147 -10.66 4.96 13.81
CA SER A 147 -11.51 5.89 14.56
C SER A 147 -11.55 5.63 16.06
N GLN A 148 -11.73 6.69 16.85
CA GLN A 148 -12.14 6.60 18.25
C GLN A 148 -13.68 6.67 18.36
N PRO A 149 -14.34 5.88 19.23
CA PRO A 149 -13.79 4.96 20.23
C PRO A 149 -13.82 3.46 19.82
N ALA A 150 -13.87 3.12 18.52
CA ALA A 150 -14.26 1.79 18.05
C ALA A 150 -13.34 0.62 18.50
N LYS A 151 -12.01 0.78 18.58
CA LYS A 151 -11.05 -0.26 19.02
C LYS A 151 -9.96 0.28 19.95
N PHE A 152 -9.48 -0.57 20.86
CA PHE A 152 -8.39 -0.26 21.81
C PHE A 152 -7.04 -0.03 21.11
N ILE A 153 -6.74 -0.81 20.07
CA ILE A 153 -5.57 -0.65 19.19
C ILE A 153 -6.06 -0.07 17.87
N ARG A 154 -5.41 1.00 17.41
CA ARG A 154 -5.73 1.70 16.14
C ARG A 154 -4.49 2.26 15.49
N PHE A 155 -4.57 2.48 14.18
CA PHE A 155 -3.58 3.23 13.42
C PHE A 155 -4.06 4.67 13.23
N PRO A 156 -3.15 5.67 13.19
CA PRO A 156 -3.52 7.05 12.85
C PRO A 156 -3.95 7.19 11.39
N GLY A 157 -3.58 6.25 10.54
CA GLY A 157 -4.03 6.09 9.17
C GLY A 157 -3.68 4.70 8.66
N LEU A 158 -4.32 4.27 7.57
CA LEU A 158 -4.06 2.98 6.95
C LEU A 158 -4.20 3.09 5.43
N CYS A 159 -3.24 2.54 4.70
CA CYS A 159 -3.38 2.25 3.28
C CYS A 159 -3.53 0.73 3.12
N PHE A 160 -4.60 0.31 2.46
CA PHE A 160 -4.93 -1.10 2.26
C PHE A 160 -5.59 -1.31 0.90
N VAL A 161 -5.61 -2.56 0.45
CA VAL A 161 -6.34 -2.99 -0.75
C VAL A 161 -7.25 -4.15 -0.42
N GLU A 162 -8.36 -4.26 -1.15
CA GLU A 162 -9.23 -5.42 -1.08
C GLU A 162 -8.82 -6.46 -2.14
N LEU A 163 -8.70 -7.71 -1.70
CA LEU A 163 -8.33 -8.86 -2.51
C LEU A 163 -9.56 -9.75 -2.73
N GLY A 164 -9.75 -10.23 -3.95
CA GLY A 164 -10.95 -11.00 -4.31
C GLY A 164 -10.99 -12.37 -3.63
N LEU A 165 -12.17 -12.75 -3.12
CA LEU A 165 -12.39 -14.05 -2.48
C LEU A 165 -13.19 -15.04 -3.33
N GLY A 166 -13.68 -14.62 -4.51
CA GLY A 166 -14.51 -15.47 -5.37
C GLY A 166 -15.70 -16.07 -4.59
N ALA A 167 -15.95 -17.37 -4.76
CA ALA A 167 -17.05 -18.06 -4.06
C ALA A 167 -16.87 -18.13 -2.53
N LEU A 168 -15.65 -17.94 -2.02
CA LEU A 168 -15.38 -17.95 -0.58
C LEU A 168 -15.94 -16.73 0.14
N ALA A 169 -16.25 -15.65 -0.58
CA ALA A 169 -16.89 -14.48 0.01
C ALA A 169 -18.26 -14.82 0.63
N THR A 170 -18.98 -15.78 0.05
CA THR A 170 -20.35 -16.12 0.50
C THR A 170 -20.46 -17.52 1.08
N ASP A 171 -19.58 -18.45 0.69
CA ASP A 171 -19.55 -19.82 1.23
C ASP A 171 -18.10 -20.27 1.49
N PRO A 172 -17.49 -19.89 2.62
CA PRO A 172 -16.14 -20.31 2.98
C PRO A 172 -15.99 -21.82 3.17
N ALA A 173 -17.08 -22.53 3.48
CA ALA A 173 -17.05 -23.97 3.75
C ALA A 173 -17.00 -24.78 2.45
N ASN A 174 -17.86 -24.46 1.48
CA ASN A 174 -18.05 -25.28 0.28
C ASN A 174 -17.79 -24.55 -1.04
N GLY A 175 -17.67 -23.22 -1.03
CA GLY A 175 -17.44 -22.42 -2.23
C GLY A 175 -16.17 -22.85 -2.96
N ALA A 176 -16.22 -22.95 -4.29
CA ALA A 176 -15.06 -23.38 -5.07
C ALA A 176 -13.92 -22.34 -5.02
N VAL A 177 -12.67 -22.81 -4.91
CA VAL A 177 -11.49 -21.93 -4.93
C VAL A 177 -11.30 -21.30 -6.31
N GLY A 178 -11.53 -22.06 -7.38
CA GLY A 178 -11.29 -21.60 -8.75
C GLY A 178 -9.84 -21.15 -8.95
N ASP A 179 -9.67 -20.01 -9.62
CA ASP A 179 -8.37 -19.44 -10.02
C ASP A 179 -7.83 -18.42 -9.00
N LEU A 180 -8.25 -18.49 -7.73
CA LEU A 180 -7.70 -17.60 -6.71
C LEU A 180 -6.18 -17.82 -6.57
N PRO A 181 -5.35 -16.77 -6.64
CA PRO A 181 -3.90 -16.89 -6.76
C PRO A 181 -3.19 -17.13 -5.42
N TYR A 182 -3.92 -17.43 -4.34
CA TYR A 182 -3.36 -17.49 -2.99
C TYR A 182 -2.79 -18.89 -2.70
N SER A 183 -1.55 -18.96 -2.23
CA SER A 183 -0.89 -20.22 -1.91
C SER A 183 -1.34 -20.83 -0.57
N PHE A 184 -2.06 -20.09 0.26
CA PHE A 184 -2.44 -20.44 1.64
C PHE A 184 -3.95 -20.72 1.79
N MET A 185 -4.57 -21.35 0.77
CA MET A 185 -6.02 -21.54 0.69
C MET A 185 -6.67 -22.23 1.89
N HIS A 186 -6.01 -23.23 2.49
CA HIS A 186 -6.54 -23.93 3.66
C HIS A 186 -6.68 -22.99 4.85
N HIS A 187 -5.59 -22.30 5.19
CA HIS A 187 -5.55 -21.33 6.29
C HIS A 187 -6.48 -20.14 6.05
N LEU A 188 -6.61 -19.69 4.79
CA LEU A 188 -7.57 -18.66 4.41
C LEU A 188 -9.02 -19.09 4.73
N ARG A 189 -9.40 -20.33 4.39
CA ARG A 189 -10.74 -20.85 4.72
C ARG A 189 -10.98 -20.93 6.22
N GLU A 190 -10.02 -21.46 6.97
CA GLU A 190 -10.12 -21.54 8.44
C GLU A 190 -10.32 -20.15 9.04
N ALA A 191 -9.57 -19.15 8.57
CA ALA A 191 -9.73 -17.78 9.02
C ALA A 191 -11.09 -17.19 8.66
N LEU A 192 -11.61 -17.45 7.45
CA LEU A 192 -12.94 -16.98 7.02
C LEU A 192 -14.07 -17.62 7.84
N LEU A 193 -13.96 -18.90 8.18
CA LEU A 193 -14.95 -19.62 8.99
C LEU A 193 -15.01 -19.13 10.45
N GLU A 194 -13.95 -18.47 10.94
CA GLU A 194 -13.94 -17.83 12.26
C GLU A 194 -14.61 -16.44 12.28
N VAL A 195 -14.90 -15.85 11.11
CA VAL A 195 -15.49 -14.50 11.04
C VAL A 195 -17.01 -14.57 11.16
N ASP A 196 -17.55 -13.80 12.10
CA ASP A 196 -18.98 -13.68 12.37
C ASP A 196 -19.38 -12.19 12.39
N PRO A 197 -20.34 -11.75 11.54
CA PRO A 197 -20.83 -10.37 11.53
C PRO A 197 -21.33 -9.86 12.87
N THR A 198 -21.82 -10.75 13.76
CA THR A 198 -22.41 -10.39 15.06
C THR A 198 -21.41 -10.44 16.22
N GLY A 199 -20.27 -11.10 16.02
CA GLY A 199 -19.26 -11.30 17.05
C GLY A 199 -17.87 -10.89 16.56
N LYS A 200 -17.09 -11.88 16.12
CA LYS A 200 -15.72 -11.66 15.64
C LYS A 200 -15.74 -11.17 14.20
N GLN A 201 -15.86 -9.86 14.02
CA GLN A 201 -16.02 -9.25 12.71
C GLN A 201 -14.77 -9.27 11.82
N SER A 202 -13.57 -9.52 12.38
CA SER A 202 -12.34 -9.65 11.60
C SER A 202 -11.35 -10.65 12.22
N LYS A 203 -10.51 -11.26 11.38
CA LYS A 203 -9.46 -12.21 11.76
C LYS A 203 -8.19 -11.94 10.94
N LEU A 204 -7.05 -11.89 11.63
CA LEU A 204 -5.74 -11.87 10.99
C LEU A 204 -5.45 -13.25 10.38
N VAL A 205 -5.11 -13.27 9.09
CA VAL A 205 -4.69 -14.45 8.32
C VAL A 205 -3.17 -14.58 8.34
N HIS A 206 -2.45 -13.51 7.99
CA HIS A 206 -0.99 -13.51 7.85
C HIS A 206 -0.38 -12.18 8.29
N ARG A 207 0.91 -12.18 8.65
CA ARG A 207 1.76 -11.01 8.98
C ARG A 207 3.11 -11.09 8.26
#